data_AF-A0A953DRQ9-F1
#
_entry.id   AF-A0A953DRQ9-F1
#
_cell.length_a   1.000
_cell.length_b   1.000
_cell.length_c   1.000
_cell.angle_alpha   90.00
_cell.angle_beta   90.00
_cell.angle_gamma   90.00
#
_symmetry.space_group_name_H-M   'P 1'
#
loop_
_entity.id
_entity.type
_entity.pdbx_description
1 polymer ?
#
loop_
_entity_poly.entity_id
_entity_poly.type
_entity_poly.pdbx_seq_one_letter_code
_entity_poly.pdbx_strand_id
1 'polypeptide(L)'
;MRVALLVTDLEGVAGVDALDALVAGSPTYAEACLRLTEEVLAAVRGLLEAGFDRVRISDSHRAGAGGPNVFVRSLPPEASVELLDDAYAAPLFDGVSAVACLGMHAPAGSCGFAAHTVDAHCDWRLGARRLSEADLVLGLAAERDIPALFVSGDDVLQQSLARTGVPYVQTKRSLSNRESRSHPVERVLRALERGARRRPVGLRPLRSGPLTLRFKSAWQARAARAVGSGDASSSRARRTEPSDTLSRSVGVDFEGADLRERYDRALAACARVSSSLGEVPRGFPGTPAFVTDAVALLSRKAPGRPPPPQPERARAALRIVLERTAGEASWQRSDRALTLHMLRHLAPGFFARQHLQPALRSAMRALSEVPRSFEPGLDPAEAMARVDAAYLERLYLGGARRPLDVDALRGYLLVGSFQHGRTWAWLLGELGTRAGFDARAVSQPRFGATPDRTEELYLLTHLFMLETDYFARPLPPRSLWAETERLLLASSWILEHRAVDLAAEAVTCLRAAGEMSAREVTALLRLLVRCQRADGAVIDPTIPPDDPDRERRITHATAAGLLAFASTLE
;
A
#
# COMPACT_ATOMS: atom_id res chain seq x y z
N MET A 1 39.09 26.49 -3.02
CA MET A 1 37.74 26.64 -3.59
C MET A 1 36.75 26.07 -2.60
N ARG A 2 35.80 26.87 -2.11
CA ARG A 2 34.77 26.47 -1.15
C ARG A 2 33.49 26.11 -1.88
N VAL A 3 33.00 24.89 -1.68
CA VAL A 3 31.76 24.40 -2.30
C VAL A 3 30.70 24.20 -1.22
N ALA A 4 29.50 24.76 -1.43
CA ALA A 4 28.34 24.46 -0.59
C ALA A 4 27.50 23.37 -1.26
N LEU A 5 27.03 22.39 -0.50
CA LEU A 5 26.00 21.45 -0.94
C LEU A 5 24.64 21.92 -0.42
N LEU A 6 23.70 22.16 -1.32
CA LEU A 6 22.32 22.48 -1.01
C LEU A 6 21.45 21.29 -1.40
N VAL A 7 20.99 20.52 -0.42
CA VAL A 7 20.01 19.44 -0.65
C VAL A 7 18.62 20.05 -0.58
N THR A 8 17.82 19.87 -1.63
CA THR A 8 16.54 20.57 -1.78
C THR A 8 15.38 19.61 -1.96
N ASP A 9 14.27 19.90 -1.30
CA ASP A 9 13.04 19.13 -1.34
C ASP A 9 11.82 20.06 -1.50
N LEU A 10 10.64 19.53 -1.84
CA LEU A 10 9.50 20.36 -2.28
C LEU A 10 8.45 20.58 -1.18
N GLU A 11 8.24 19.58 -0.33
CA GLU A 11 7.21 19.49 0.70
C GLU A 11 7.26 20.65 1.69
N GLY A 12 8.46 21.13 2.00
CA GLY A 12 8.73 22.21 2.95
C GLY A 12 8.77 23.61 2.32
N VAL A 13 8.60 23.77 1.01
CA VAL A 13 8.69 25.08 0.33
C VAL A 13 7.49 25.96 0.65
N ALA A 14 7.70 27.24 0.96
CA ALA A 14 6.60 28.18 1.21
C ALA A 14 5.73 28.37 -0.05
N GLY A 15 4.40 28.33 0.13
CA GLY A 15 3.41 28.35 -0.94
C GLY A 15 2.98 26.96 -1.43
N VAL A 16 3.67 25.89 -1.02
CA VAL A 16 3.31 24.50 -1.34
C VAL A 16 2.53 23.88 -0.18
N ASP A 17 1.23 24.17 -0.08
CA ASP A 17 0.39 23.78 1.07
C ASP A 17 -0.59 22.62 0.79
N ALA A 18 -0.58 22.06 -0.42
CA ALA A 18 -1.45 20.98 -0.86
C ALA A 18 -0.64 19.78 -1.36
N LEU A 19 -1.09 18.55 -1.04
CA LEU A 19 -0.36 17.32 -1.36
C LEU A 19 -0.27 17.03 -2.87
N ASP A 20 -1.25 17.48 -3.65
CA ASP A 20 -1.26 17.30 -5.11
C ASP A 20 -0.16 18.11 -5.79
N ALA A 21 0.23 19.25 -5.22
CA ALA A 21 1.34 20.08 -5.69
C ALA A 21 2.72 19.39 -5.60
N LEU A 22 2.79 18.22 -4.94
CA LEU A 22 3.99 17.39 -4.82
C LEU A 22 4.08 16.29 -5.88
N VAL A 23 3.11 16.22 -6.80
CA VAL A 23 3.01 15.12 -7.77
C VAL A 23 3.15 15.68 -9.18
N ALA A 24 4.13 15.18 -9.93
CA ALA A 24 4.34 15.63 -11.30
C ALA A 24 3.10 15.38 -12.15
N GLY A 25 2.77 16.37 -13.00
CA GLY A 25 1.59 16.36 -13.85
C GLY A 25 0.32 16.86 -13.19
N SER A 26 0.32 17.17 -11.88
CA SER A 26 -0.81 17.88 -11.27
C SER A 26 -0.87 19.33 -11.76
N PRO A 27 -2.06 19.98 -11.72
CA PRO A 27 -2.21 21.38 -12.15
C PRO A 27 -1.34 22.39 -11.38
N THR A 28 -0.95 22.05 -10.15
CA THR A 28 -0.25 22.95 -9.21
C THR A 28 1.25 22.66 -9.08
N TYR A 29 1.74 21.54 -9.62
CA TYR A 29 3.14 21.13 -9.50
C TYR A 29 4.13 22.11 -10.15
N ALA A 30 3.79 22.68 -11.32
CA ALA A 30 4.68 23.64 -11.98
C ALA A 30 4.89 24.92 -11.16
N GLU A 31 3.84 25.40 -10.47
CA GLU A 31 3.93 26.52 -9.53
C GLU A 31 4.79 26.13 -8.31
N ALA A 32 4.66 24.91 -7.80
CA ALA A 32 5.52 24.42 -6.71
C ALA A 32 7.01 24.42 -7.10
N CYS A 33 7.35 23.97 -8.32
CA CYS A 33 8.71 24.03 -8.85
C CYS A 33 9.25 25.47 -9.01
N LEU A 34 8.37 26.43 -9.37
CA LEU A 34 8.73 27.85 -9.40
C LEU A 34 9.09 28.34 -7.99
N ARG A 35 8.27 28.03 -6.99
CA ARG A 35 8.54 28.38 -5.59
C ARG A 35 9.83 27.77 -5.05
N LEU A 36 10.08 26.50 -5.35
CA LEU A 36 11.33 25.85 -5.00
C LEU A 36 12.53 26.58 -5.62
N THR A 37 12.43 26.92 -6.90
CA THR A 37 13.48 27.66 -7.61
C THR A 37 13.74 29.04 -6.97
N GLU A 38 12.69 29.77 -6.56
CA GLU A 38 12.82 31.06 -5.86
C GLU A 38 13.59 30.91 -4.52
N GLU A 39 13.23 29.90 -3.72
CA GLU A 39 13.91 29.60 -2.45
C GLU A 39 15.38 29.20 -2.66
N VAL A 40 15.66 28.36 -3.66
CA VAL A 40 17.02 27.96 -4.04
C VAL A 40 17.85 29.17 -4.46
N LEU A 41 17.31 30.07 -5.30
CA LEU A 41 18.02 31.27 -5.72
C LEU A 41 18.33 32.19 -4.53
N ALA A 42 17.42 32.30 -3.56
CA ALA A 42 17.68 33.06 -2.33
C ALA A 42 18.80 32.45 -1.48
N ALA A 43 18.81 31.13 -1.31
CA ALA A 43 19.89 30.44 -0.62
C ALA A 43 21.23 30.61 -1.37
N VAL A 44 21.25 30.41 -2.70
CA VAL A 44 22.44 30.56 -3.55
C VAL A 44 23.05 31.96 -3.39
N ARG A 45 22.24 33.03 -3.49
CA ARG A 45 22.74 34.40 -3.27
C ARG A 45 23.45 34.55 -1.92
N GLY A 46 22.81 34.07 -0.85
CA GLY A 46 23.40 34.15 0.49
C GLY A 46 24.69 33.32 0.62
N LEU A 47 24.80 32.17 -0.04
CA LEU A 47 26.02 31.35 -0.03
C LEU A 47 27.18 32.02 -0.77
N LEU A 48 26.91 32.61 -1.94
CA LEU A 48 27.94 33.34 -2.70
C LEU A 48 28.43 34.56 -1.92
N GLU A 49 27.53 35.32 -1.30
CA GLU A 49 27.89 36.44 -0.41
C GLU A 49 28.70 36.00 0.83
N ALA A 50 28.53 34.76 1.29
CA ALA A 50 29.31 34.17 2.37
C ALA A 50 30.69 33.62 1.92
N GLY A 51 31.05 33.84 0.66
CA GLY A 51 32.33 33.47 0.07
C GLY A 51 32.46 31.98 -0.27
N PHE A 52 31.36 31.32 -0.62
CA PHE A 52 31.42 30.05 -1.34
C PHE A 52 31.60 30.31 -2.84
N ASP A 53 32.48 29.56 -3.50
CA ASP A 53 32.81 29.74 -4.92
C ASP A 53 31.83 29.00 -5.84
N ARG A 54 31.21 27.92 -5.34
CA ARG A 54 30.18 27.14 -6.06
C ARG A 54 29.11 26.64 -5.11
N VAL A 55 27.92 26.44 -5.65
CA VAL A 55 26.79 25.79 -4.99
C VAL A 55 26.38 24.56 -5.79
N ARG A 56 26.61 23.37 -5.22
CA ARG A 56 26.11 22.10 -5.74
C ARG A 56 24.70 21.88 -5.19
N ILE A 57 23.71 21.67 -6.06
CA ILE A 57 22.32 21.47 -5.67
C ILE A 57 21.97 19.99 -5.89
N SER A 58 21.57 19.28 -4.84
CA SER A 58 20.97 17.94 -4.95
C SER A 58 19.46 18.08 -4.85
N ASP A 59 18.76 17.80 -5.96
CA ASP A 59 17.31 17.87 -6.02
C ASP A 59 16.72 16.51 -5.60
N SER A 60 16.23 16.43 -4.35
CA SER A 60 15.83 15.16 -3.73
C SER A 60 14.39 14.77 -3.99
N HIS A 61 13.53 15.71 -4.38
CA HIS A 61 12.11 15.45 -4.55
C HIS A 61 11.83 14.61 -5.83
N ARG A 62 11.37 13.37 -5.68
CA ARG A 62 11.12 12.44 -6.79
C ARG A 62 9.64 12.37 -7.16
N ALA A 63 9.12 13.42 -7.78
CA ALA A 63 7.70 13.57 -8.14
C ALA A 63 7.16 12.62 -9.24
N GLY A 64 7.98 11.67 -9.73
CA GLY A 64 7.68 10.85 -10.92
C GLY A 64 8.13 11.47 -12.25
N ALA A 65 8.78 12.64 -12.22
CA ALA A 65 9.45 13.24 -13.37
C ALA A 65 10.91 12.76 -13.48
N GLY A 66 11.41 12.58 -14.70
CA GLY A 66 12.80 12.16 -14.96
C GLY A 66 13.83 13.30 -14.94
N GLY A 67 13.43 14.52 -14.55
CA GLY A 67 14.28 15.71 -14.55
C GLY A 67 14.19 16.48 -13.23
N PRO A 68 15.00 17.56 -13.07
CA PRO A 68 15.01 18.36 -11.85
C PRO A 68 13.73 19.18 -11.69
N ASN A 69 13.30 19.36 -10.44
CA ASN A 69 12.25 20.30 -10.03
C ASN A 69 12.75 21.74 -10.10
N VAL A 70 14.03 21.97 -9.79
CA VAL A 70 14.67 23.29 -9.91
C VAL A 70 14.86 23.66 -11.39
N PHE A 71 14.44 24.87 -11.76
CA PHE A 71 14.68 25.36 -13.12
C PHE A 71 16.14 25.75 -13.34
N VAL A 72 16.92 24.81 -13.88
CA VAL A 72 18.37 24.95 -14.13
C VAL A 72 18.73 26.23 -14.89
N ARG A 73 17.90 26.63 -15.87
CA ARG A 73 18.11 27.86 -16.66
C ARG A 73 18.09 29.17 -15.86
N SER A 74 17.52 29.14 -14.65
CA SER A 74 17.42 30.29 -13.77
C SER A 74 18.65 30.42 -12.85
N LEU A 75 19.49 29.37 -12.77
CA LEU A 75 20.64 29.35 -11.88
C LEU A 75 21.80 30.20 -12.41
N PRO A 76 22.54 30.89 -11.51
CA PRO A 76 23.77 31.56 -11.89
C PRO A 76 24.87 30.53 -12.22
N PRO A 77 25.93 30.91 -12.96
CA PRO A 77 26.98 29.99 -13.40
C PRO A 77 27.76 29.34 -12.23
N GLU A 78 27.68 29.90 -11.02
CA GLU A 78 28.25 29.33 -9.80
C GLU A 78 27.43 28.18 -9.20
N ALA A 79 26.20 27.96 -9.67
CA ALA A 79 25.30 26.93 -9.17
C ALA A 79 24.96 25.89 -10.23
N SER A 80 24.93 24.61 -9.84
CA SER A 80 24.58 23.50 -10.73
C SER A 80 23.76 22.44 -10.00
N VAL A 81 22.80 21.83 -10.70
CA VAL A 81 22.01 20.70 -10.18
C VAL A 81 22.70 19.38 -10.51
N GLU A 82 22.82 18.52 -9.52
CA GLU A 82 23.27 17.13 -9.63
C GLU A 82 22.05 16.22 -9.44
N LEU A 83 21.65 15.52 -10.49
CA LEU A 83 20.52 14.58 -10.45
C LEU A 83 21.06 13.15 -10.51
N LEU A 84 21.32 12.55 -9.35
CA LEU A 84 21.74 11.14 -9.22
C LEU A 84 20.52 10.25 -8.97
N ASP A 85 20.67 8.92 -8.95
CA ASP A 85 19.56 8.04 -8.54
C ASP A 85 19.30 8.13 -7.02
N ASP A 86 20.38 8.22 -6.23
CA ASP A 86 20.35 8.51 -4.80
C ASP A 86 20.62 10.01 -4.56
N ALA A 87 19.61 10.72 -4.01
CA ALA A 87 19.72 12.14 -3.69
C ALA A 87 20.70 12.45 -2.54
N TYR A 88 21.16 11.42 -1.82
CA TYR A 88 22.10 11.48 -0.70
C TYR A 88 23.37 10.67 -0.98
N ALA A 89 23.68 10.43 -2.25
CA ALA A 89 24.82 9.62 -2.67
C ALA A 89 26.15 10.16 -2.15
N ALA A 90 27.09 9.25 -1.88
CA ALA A 90 28.43 9.60 -1.43
C ALA A 90 29.12 10.67 -2.33
N PRO A 91 29.09 10.62 -3.68
CA PRO A 91 29.77 11.61 -4.50
C PRO A 91 29.31 13.07 -4.28
N LEU A 92 28.08 13.28 -3.78
CA LEU A 92 27.54 14.63 -3.58
C LEU A 92 28.31 15.44 -2.53
N PHE A 93 28.89 14.77 -1.53
CA PHE A 93 29.62 15.46 -0.46
C PHE A 93 31.13 15.60 -0.73
N ASP A 94 31.62 15.08 -1.86
CA ASP A 94 33.05 15.12 -2.17
C ASP A 94 33.47 16.57 -2.46
N GLY A 95 34.50 17.05 -1.76
CA GLY A 95 35.00 18.42 -1.86
C GLY A 95 34.07 19.49 -1.26
N VAL A 96 33.00 19.10 -0.57
CA VAL A 96 32.03 20.03 0.03
C VAL A 96 32.57 20.62 1.33
N SER A 97 32.45 21.94 1.47
CA SER A 97 32.91 22.70 2.64
C SER A 97 31.80 22.91 3.69
N ALA A 98 30.53 22.86 3.30
CA ALA A 98 29.38 22.90 4.19
C ALA A 98 28.11 22.40 3.48
N VAL A 99 27.14 21.92 4.26
CA VAL A 99 25.84 21.45 3.75
C VAL A 99 24.67 22.29 4.26
N ALA A 100 23.64 22.48 3.45
CA ALA A 100 22.34 23.02 3.84
C ALA A 100 21.23 22.12 3.32
N CYS A 101 20.10 22.09 4.03
CA CYS A 101 18.89 21.39 3.57
C CYS A 101 17.75 22.41 3.41
N LEU A 102 17.08 22.41 2.28
CA LEU A 102 16.07 23.42 1.94
C LEU A 102 14.75 22.75 1.55
N GLY A 103 13.64 23.27 2.05
CA GLY A 103 12.31 22.78 1.71
C GLY A 103 12.03 21.37 2.25
N MET A 104 12.70 20.96 3.32
CA MET A 104 12.57 19.63 3.90
C MET A 104 11.27 19.47 4.70
N HIS A 105 10.88 18.21 4.97
CA HIS A 105 9.69 17.88 5.74
C HIS A 105 9.95 17.00 6.97
N ALA A 106 8.94 16.90 7.81
CA ALA A 106 8.94 16.11 9.03
C ALA A 106 9.10 14.60 8.75
N PRO A 107 9.64 13.83 9.72
CA PRO A 107 9.89 12.40 9.54
C PRO A 107 8.61 11.58 9.41
N ALA A 108 8.68 10.46 8.68
CA ALA A 108 7.58 9.53 8.48
C ALA A 108 6.90 9.11 9.80
N GLY A 109 5.57 9.09 9.81
CA GLY A 109 4.78 8.72 10.98
C GLY A 109 4.69 9.79 12.08
N SER A 110 5.18 11.01 11.80
CA SER A 110 4.84 12.23 12.56
C SER A 110 3.53 12.84 12.05
N CYS A 111 3.12 13.97 12.64
CA CYS A 111 1.93 14.73 12.21
C CYS A 111 2.26 15.86 11.22
N GLY A 112 3.51 16.01 10.80
CA GLY A 112 3.94 17.07 9.89
C GLY A 112 3.38 16.89 8.48
N PHE A 113 3.31 17.98 7.73
CA PHE A 113 2.76 17.99 6.37
C PHE A 113 3.59 17.08 5.46
N ALA A 114 2.91 16.23 4.68
CA ALA A 114 3.54 15.27 3.77
C ALA A 114 4.62 14.38 4.41
N ALA A 115 4.55 14.13 5.72
CA ALA A 115 5.61 13.47 6.46
C ALA A 115 5.91 12.03 5.97
N HIS A 116 7.07 11.85 5.34
CA HIS A 116 7.62 10.57 4.91
C HIS A 116 9.15 10.54 5.10
N THR A 117 9.85 9.48 4.67
CA THR A 117 11.31 9.40 4.74
C THR A 117 11.83 8.44 3.67
N VAL A 118 12.52 8.98 2.67
CA VAL A 118 13.01 8.35 1.44
C VAL A 118 11.89 7.88 0.53
N ASP A 119 10.90 7.18 1.09
CA ASP A 119 9.68 6.76 0.40
C ASP A 119 8.46 6.87 1.31
N ALA A 120 7.29 6.60 0.73
CA ALA A 120 6.01 6.61 1.42
C ALA A 120 5.70 5.29 2.16
N HIS A 121 6.58 4.29 2.14
CA HIS A 121 6.29 2.92 2.58
C HIS A 121 6.73 2.63 4.00
N CYS A 122 7.70 3.37 4.55
CA CYS A 122 8.25 3.06 5.87
C CYS A 122 8.63 4.30 6.71
N ASP A 123 8.80 4.10 8.01
CA ASP A 123 9.56 5.04 8.85
C ASP A 123 10.98 4.54 9.10
N TRP A 124 11.96 5.44 8.99
CA TRP A 124 13.37 5.17 9.27
C TRP A 124 13.67 5.56 10.71
N ARG A 125 14.38 4.69 11.43
CA ARG A 125 14.60 4.87 12.87
C ARG A 125 16.01 4.55 13.30
N LEU A 126 16.46 5.26 14.33
CA LEU A 126 17.64 4.91 15.11
C LEU A 126 17.21 4.72 16.57
N GLY A 127 17.08 3.46 16.98
CA GLY A 127 16.40 3.09 18.22
C GLY A 127 14.94 3.60 18.24
N ALA A 128 14.55 4.29 19.31
CA ALA A 128 13.19 4.82 19.44
C ALA A 128 12.90 6.02 18.53
N ARG A 129 13.93 6.69 18.00
CA ARG A 129 13.80 7.98 17.31
C ARG A 129 13.59 7.79 15.81
N ARG A 130 12.57 8.45 15.26
CA ARG A 130 12.36 8.57 13.81
C ARG A 130 13.36 9.54 13.20
N LEU A 131 13.83 9.24 12.01
CA LEU A 131 14.73 10.06 11.22
C LEU A 131 13.94 10.77 10.13
N SER A 132 14.18 12.06 9.93
CA SER A 132 13.79 12.73 8.70
C SER A 132 14.90 12.59 7.65
N GLU A 133 14.63 12.96 6.42
CA GLU A 133 15.66 13.01 5.38
C GLU A 133 16.75 14.03 5.72
N ALA A 134 16.39 15.13 6.37
CA ALA A 134 17.35 16.07 6.94
C ALA A 134 18.24 15.41 8.03
N ASP A 135 17.71 14.53 8.89
CA ASP A 135 18.57 13.76 9.81
C ASP A 135 19.57 12.88 9.05
N LEU A 136 19.16 12.27 7.94
CA LEU A 136 20.04 11.41 7.11
C LEU A 136 21.15 12.24 6.47
N VAL A 137 20.82 13.36 5.81
CA VAL A 137 21.79 14.26 5.17
C VAL A 137 22.78 14.80 6.20
N LEU A 138 22.29 15.33 7.33
CA LEU A 138 23.14 15.86 8.40
C LEU A 138 24.01 14.76 9.03
N GLY A 139 23.47 13.55 9.19
CA GLY A 139 24.22 12.40 9.67
C GLY A 139 25.37 12.03 8.73
N LEU A 140 25.10 11.91 7.43
CA LEU A 140 26.08 11.58 6.40
C LEU A 140 27.15 12.67 6.23
N ALA A 141 26.77 13.94 6.38
CA ALA A 141 27.71 15.06 6.43
C ALA A 141 28.62 14.99 7.66
N ALA A 142 28.07 14.65 8.83
CA ALA A 142 28.83 14.54 10.07
C ALA A 142 29.92 13.45 10.02
N GLU A 143 29.69 12.34 9.30
CA GLU A 143 30.70 11.29 9.10
C GLU A 143 31.90 11.74 8.26
N ARG A 144 31.76 12.86 7.57
CA ARG A 144 32.80 13.46 6.72
C ARG A 144 33.31 14.78 7.27
N ASP A 145 32.98 15.09 8.54
CA ASP A 145 33.33 16.34 9.21
C ASP A 145 32.83 17.61 8.47
N ILE A 146 31.76 17.47 7.68
CA ILE A 146 31.17 18.59 6.94
C ILE A 146 30.17 19.31 7.86
N PRO A 147 30.36 20.62 8.14
CA PRO A 147 29.45 21.38 9.00
C PRO A 147 28.16 21.76 8.26
N ALA A 148 27.09 22.03 9.01
CA ALA A 148 25.81 22.48 8.46
C ALA A 148 25.61 23.99 8.55
N LEU A 149 24.97 24.56 7.54
CA LEU A 149 24.60 25.98 7.47
C LEU A 149 23.21 26.21 8.06
N PHE A 150 22.19 25.58 7.48
CA PHE A 150 20.80 25.65 7.95
C PHE A 150 19.96 24.46 7.45
N VAL A 151 18.79 24.29 8.05
CA VAL A 151 17.67 23.50 7.52
C VAL A 151 16.44 24.40 7.37
N SER A 152 15.65 24.25 6.30
CA SER A 152 14.34 24.89 6.18
C SER A 152 13.20 23.88 5.96
N GLY A 153 12.00 24.23 6.46
CA GLY A 153 10.82 23.38 6.42
C GLY A 153 9.73 23.81 7.41
N ASP A 154 8.85 22.87 7.78
CA ASP A 154 7.75 23.11 8.73
C ASP A 154 8.19 23.15 10.21
N ASP A 155 7.26 23.46 11.12
CA ASP A 155 7.52 23.50 12.57
C ASP A 155 7.71 22.11 13.19
N VAL A 156 7.10 21.06 12.62
CA VAL A 156 7.24 19.68 13.13
C VAL A 156 8.66 19.15 12.85
N LEU A 157 9.20 19.40 11.67
CA LEU A 157 10.60 19.12 11.36
C LEU A 157 11.54 19.92 12.26
N GLN A 158 11.27 21.22 12.47
CA GLN A 158 12.06 22.06 13.38
C GLN A 158 12.17 21.43 14.77
N GLN A 159 11.03 21.00 15.33
CA GLN A 159 10.99 20.37 16.63
C GLN A 159 11.77 19.05 16.64
N SER A 160 11.67 18.24 15.58
CA SER A 160 12.39 16.97 15.49
C SER A 160 13.92 17.13 15.42
N LEU A 161 14.38 18.24 14.86
CA LEU A 161 15.80 18.57 14.69
C LEU A 161 16.37 19.46 15.82
N ALA A 162 15.57 19.91 16.79
CA ALA A 162 16.03 20.86 17.82
C ALA A 162 17.34 20.44 18.53
N ARG A 163 17.56 19.13 18.69
CA ARG A 163 18.77 18.53 19.30
C ARG A 163 20.05 18.65 18.47
N THR A 164 19.96 18.95 17.17
CA THR A 164 21.14 19.05 16.29
C THR A 164 21.87 20.38 16.48
N GLY A 165 21.17 21.41 16.96
CA GLY A 165 21.70 22.77 17.07
C GLY A 165 21.89 23.48 15.73
N VAL A 166 21.44 22.87 14.62
CA VAL A 166 21.54 23.47 13.28
C VAL A 166 20.56 24.64 13.18
N PRO A 167 20.99 25.81 12.66
CA PRO A 167 20.08 26.91 12.37
C PRO A 167 18.87 26.48 11.54
N TYR A 168 17.69 26.95 11.91
CA TYR A 168 16.45 26.57 11.24
C TYR A 168 15.71 27.77 10.66
N VAL A 169 15.19 27.63 9.44
CA VAL A 169 14.29 28.59 8.79
C VAL A 169 12.92 27.94 8.64
N GLN A 170 11.98 28.34 9.49
CA GLN A 170 10.60 27.86 9.38
C GLN A 170 9.90 28.54 8.21
N THR A 171 9.51 27.76 7.21
CA THR A 171 8.86 28.22 5.96
C THR A 171 7.34 28.17 6.06
N LYS A 172 6.81 27.23 6.86
CA LYS A 172 5.38 27.00 7.04
C LYS A 172 5.06 26.43 8.42
N ARG A 173 3.77 26.34 8.75
CA ARG A 173 3.25 25.61 9.91
C ARG A 173 2.43 24.42 9.42
N SER A 174 2.71 23.22 9.92
CA SER A 174 1.87 22.06 9.66
C SER A 174 0.62 22.11 10.53
N LEU A 175 -0.53 21.82 9.92
CA LEU A 175 -1.81 21.66 10.61
C LEU A 175 -2.17 20.18 10.77
N SER A 176 -1.83 19.39 9.75
CA SER A 176 -1.94 17.94 9.74
C SER A 176 -0.92 17.35 8.75
N ASN A 177 -0.98 16.03 8.56
CA ASN A 177 -0.20 15.39 7.51
C ASN A 177 -0.71 15.66 6.09
N ARG A 178 -1.82 16.39 5.94
CA ARG A 178 -2.43 16.74 4.64
C ARG A 178 -2.58 18.24 4.42
N GLU A 179 -2.38 19.05 5.44
CA GLU A 179 -2.61 20.49 5.40
C GLU A 179 -1.48 21.23 6.11
N SER A 180 -1.03 22.32 5.50
CA SER A 180 -0.12 23.29 6.10
C SER A 180 -0.56 24.72 5.79
N ARG A 181 0.10 25.67 6.44
CA ARG A 181 -0.06 27.09 6.17
C ARG A 181 1.31 27.73 6.08
N SER A 182 1.65 28.24 4.91
CA SER A 182 2.92 28.91 4.67
C SER A 182 3.05 30.26 5.39
N HIS A 183 4.27 30.60 5.78
CA HIS A 183 4.63 31.99 6.08
C HIS A 183 4.68 32.79 4.76
N PRO A 184 4.62 34.13 4.81
CA PRO A 184 4.74 34.95 3.60
C PRO A 184 6.03 34.64 2.82
N VAL A 185 5.91 34.38 1.52
CA VAL A 185 7.02 33.92 0.66
C VAL A 185 8.21 34.88 0.75
N GLU A 186 8.00 36.18 0.65
CA GLU A 186 9.07 37.19 0.70
C GLU A 186 9.83 37.17 2.03
N ARG A 187 9.12 36.88 3.14
CA ARG A 187 9.74 36.72 4.46
C ARG A 187 10.64 35.49 4.49
N VAL A 188 10.18 34.39 3.90
CA VAL A 188 10.93 33.12 3.81
C VAL A 188 12.17 33.30 2.94
N LEU A 189 12.05 33.89 1.74
CA LEU A 189 13.19 34.15 0.86
C LEU A 189 14.28 34.98 1.56
N ARG A 190 13.91 36.07 2.24
CA ARG A 190 14.86 36.88 3.02
C ARG A 190 15.47 36.10 4.19
N ALA A 191 14.73 35.19 4.81
CA ALA A 191 15.23 34.39 5.92
C ALA A 191 16.21 33.31 5.43
N LEU A 192 15.96 32.68 4.28
CA LEU A 192 16.86 31.72 3.64
C LEU A 192 18.17 32.38 3.22
N GLU A 193 18.10 33.54 2.56
CA GLU A 193 19.30 34.29 2.16
C GLU A 193 20.14 34.71 3.38
N ARG A 194 19.52 35.06 4.52
CA ARG A 194 20.23 35.29 5.79
C ARG A 194 20.75 34.01 6.43
N GLY A 195 20.00 32.90 6.33
CA GLY A 195 20.39 31.59 6.85
C GLY A 195 21.64 31.06 6.15
N ALA A 196 21.68 31.19 4.83
CA ALA A 196 22.82 30.85 3.97
C ALA A 196 24.10 31.63 4.29
N ARG A 197 23.98 32.85 4.82
CA ARG A 197 25.11 33.69 5.26
C ARG A 197 25.66 33.36 6.65
N ARG A 198 24.99 32.47 7.40
CA ARG A 198 25.43 32.13 8.75
C ARG A 198 26.73 31.33 8.72
N ARG A 199 27.48 31.44 9.81
CA ARG A 199 28.64 30.57 10.03
C ARG A 199 28.16 29.11 10.15
N PRO A 200 28.77 28.17 9.42
CA PRO A 200 28.46 26.75 9.58
C PRO A 200 28.68 26.28 11.02
N VAL A 201 27.83 25.37 11.48
CA VAL A 201 27.94 24.72 12.79
C VAL A 201 28.40 23.28 12.63
N GLY A 202 29.27 22.83 13.53
CA GLY A 202 29.73 21.45 13.55
C GLY A 202 28.58 20.49 13.85
N LEU A 203 28.57 19.34 13.16
CA LEU A 203 27.57 18.31 13.35
C LEU A 203 28.09 17.21 14.28
N ARG A 204 27.17 16.51 14.93
CA ARG A 204 27.49 15.31 15.69
C ARG A 204 27.04 14.10 14.87
N PRO A 205 27.89 13.07 14.71
CA PRO A 205 27.47 11.81 14.09
C PRO A 205 26.22 11.24 14.75
N LEU A 206 25.38 10.59 13.94
CA LEU A 206 24.26 9.83 14.50
C LEU A 206 24.79 8.70 15.38
N ARG A 207 24.04 8.35 16.44
CA ARG A 207 24.45 7.30 17.38
C ARG A 207 24.73 5.98 16.64
N SER A 208 25.67 5.21 17.16
CA SER A 208 25.85 3.83 16.74
C SER A 208 24.62 2.98 17.08
N GLY A 209 24.34 1.99 16.23
CA GLY A 209 23.19 1.10 16.35
C GLY A 209 22.57 0.77 14.98
N PRO A 210 21.66 -0.21 14.92
CA PRO A 210 20.99 -0.55 13.67
C PRO A 210 20.10 0.61 13.21
N LEU A 211 20.08 0.80 11.90
CA LEU A 211 19.08 1.61 11.23
C LEU A 211 17.85 0.72 10.98
N THR A 212 16.72 1.04 11.60
CA THR A 212 15.51 0.22 11.51
C THR A 212 14.51 0.86 10.55
N LEU A 213 14.07 0.13 9.53
CA LEU A 213 12.95 0.51 8.68
C LEU A 213 11.70 -0.20 9.17
N ARG A 214 10.64 0.56 9.42
CA ARG A 214 9.34 0.02 9.82
C ARG A 214 8.32 0.27 8.72
N PHE A 215 7.98 -0.79 8.01
CA PHE A 215 7.09 -0.73 6.86
C PHE A 215 5.61 -0.61 7.24
N LYS A 216 4.80 -0.13 6.28
CA LYS A 216 3.35 0.02 6.40
C LYS A 216 2.58 -1.29 6.17
N SER A 217 3.25 -2.35 5.69
CA SER A 217 2.68 -3.70 5.56
C SER A 217 3.71 -4.80 5.88
N ALA A 218 3.22 -5.99 6.23
CA ALA A 218 4.09 -7.13 6.52
C ALA A 218 4.76 -7.67 5.24
N TRP A 219 4.11 -7.56 4.09
CA TRP A 219 4.67 -7.98 2.80
C TRP A 219 5.83 -7.08 2.37
N GLN A 220 5.73 -5.76 2.60
CA GLN A 220 6.82 -4.81 2.33
C GLN A 220 8.06 -5.18 3.14
N ALA A 221 7.90 -5.48 4.44
CA ALA A 221 9.01 -5.94 5.28
C ALA A 221 9.58 -7.29 4.83
N ARG A 222 8.74 -8.23 4.35
CA ARG A 222 9.20 -9.49 3.76
C ARG A 222 10.01 -9.26 2.48
N ALA A 223 9.56 -8.37 1.61
CA ALA A 223 10.26 -8.00 0.37
C ALA A 223 11.61 -7.33 0.67
N ALA A 224 11.65 -6.40 1.62
CA ALA A 224 12.86 -5.72 2.07
C ALA A 224 13.92 -6.69 2.63
N ARG A 225 13.51 -7.66 3.46
CA ARG A 225 14.41 -8.68 4.03
C ARG A 225 15.12 -9.54 2.98
N ALA A 226 14.49 -9.77 1.83
CA ALA A 226 15.06 -10.59 0.77
C ALA A 226 16.33 -9.98 0.15
N VAL A 227 16.54 -8.67 0.28
CA VAL A 227 17.77 -7.98 -0.16
C VAL A 227 18.95 -8.30 0.75
N GLY A 228 18.70 -8.46 2.06
CA GLY A 228 19.75 -8.78 3.02
C GLY A 228 20.37 -10.17 2.85
N SER A 229 19.66 -11.13 2.25
CA SER A 229 20.13 -12.53 2.10
C SER A 229 21.07 -12.80 0.92
N GLY A 230 21.47 -11.78 0.15
CA GLY A 230 22.27 -11.92 -1.08
C GLY A 230 23.76 -12.18 -0.88
N ASP A 231 24.29 -12.12 0.35
CA ASP A 231 25.71 -12.36 0.61
C ASP A 231 25.89 -13.18 1.90
N ALA A 232 26.01 -14.49 1.73
CA ALA A 232 26.05 -15.47 2.81
C ALA A 232 27.31 -15.40 3.70
N SER A 233 28.14 -14.37 3.58
CA SER A 233 29.31 -14.14 4.44
C SER A 233 29.28 -12.86 5.29
N SER A 234 28.26 -12.00 5.24
CA SER A 234 28.26 -10.81 6.12
C SER A 234 26.90 -10.26 6.59
N SER A 235 25.77 -10.73 6.06
CA SER A 235 24.46 -10.23 6.50
C SER A 235 23.87 -11.03 7.66
N ARG A 236 24.38 -10.78 8.87
CA ARG A 236 23.60 -11.11 10.07
C ARG A 236 22.49 -10.07 10.24
N ALA A 237 21.44 -10.17 9.44
CA ALA A 237 20.12 -9.72 9.86
C ALA A 237 19.71 -10.60 11.06
N ARG A 238 20.24 -10.31 12.25
CA ARG A 238 19.77 -10.98 13.47
C ARG A 238 18.33 -10.57 13.68
N ARG A 239 17.49 -11.56 13.99
CA ARG A 239 16.22 -11.33 14.70
C ARG A 239 16.56 -10.50 15.94
N THR A 240 16.26 -9.21 15.92
CA THR A 240 16.06 -8.51 17.18
C THR A 240 14.90 -9.21 17.89
N GLU A 241 15.01 -9.37 19.19
CA GLU A 241 13.89 -9.73 20.05
C GLU A 241 13.24 -8.42 20.56
N PRO A 242 12.39 -7.70 19.80
CA PRO A 242 11.41 -6.82 20.43
C PRO A 242 10.31 -7.67 21.06
N SER A 243 9.80 -7.22 22.21
CA SER A 243 8.79 -7.93 23.03
C SER A 243 7.39 -8.02 22.41
N ASP A 244 7.16 -7.44 21.23
CA ASP A 244 5.86 -7.47 20.54
C ASP A 244 6.01 -7.98 19.10
N THR A 245 5.26 -9.05 18.79
CA THR A 245 5.10 -9.74 17.51
C THR A 245 4.86 -8.77 16.34
N LEU A 246 4.19 -7.64 16.60
CA LEU A 246 3.94 -6.60 15.60
C LEU A 246 5.21 -5.90 15.12
N SER A 247 6.15 -5.60 16.02
CA SER A 247 7.41 -4.94 15.63
C SER A 247 8.27 -5.87 14.78
N ARG A 248 8.17 -7.19 15.00
CA ARG A 248 8.86 -8.20 14.20
C ARG A 248 8.25 -8.40 12.82
N SER A 249 6.94 -8.23 12.65
CA SER A 249 6.31 -8.48 11.35
C SER A 249 6.68 -7.42 10.32
N VAL A 250 6.85 -6.17 10.75
CA VAL A 250 7.01 -5.00 9.85
C VAL A 250 8.35 -4.26 9.97
N GLY A 251 9.21 -4.60 10.94
CA GLY A 251 10.52 -3.98 11.15
C GLY A 251 11.68 -4.75 10.49
N VAL A 252 12.61 -4.03 9.87
CA VAL A 252 13.85 -4.58 9.29
C VAL A 252 15.04 -3.75 9.77
N ASP A 253 16.01 -4.41 10.40
CA ASP A 253 17.20 -3.77 10.94
C ASP A 253 18.39 -3.90 9.96
N PHE A 254 19.08 -2.79 9.75
CA PHE A 254 20.27 -2.69 8.91
C PHE A 254 21.46 -2.29 9.77
N GLU A 255 22.39 -3.24 9.93
CA GLU A 255 23.67 -3.02 10.59
C GLU A 255 24.74 -2.61 9.56
N GLY A 256 25.79 -1.94 10.03
CA GLY A 256 26.91 -1.44 9.23
C GLY A 256 27.92 -0.71 10.12
N ALA A 257 29.16 -0.64 9.66
CA ALA A 257 30.28 -0.01 10.36
C ALA A 257 30.02 1.47 10.62
N ASP A 258 29.43 2.16 9.66
CA ASP A 258 29.05 3.57 9.70
C ASP A 258 27.59 3.78 9.23
N LEU A 259 27.13 5.02 9.25
CA LEU A 259 25.80 5.40 8.79
C LEU A 259 25.69 5.25 7.28
N ARG A 260 26.72 5.56 6.50
CA ARG A 260 26.72 5.37 5.04
C ARG A 260 26.36 3.93 4.68
N GLU A 261 27.06 2.95 5.23
CA GLU A 261 26.80 1.54 4.95
C GLU A 261 25.38 1.12 5.37
N ARG A 262 24.91 1.58 6.54
CA ARG A 262 23.53 1.32 6.99
C ARG A 262 22.50 1.94 6.05
N TYR A 263 22.75 3.18 5.63
CA TYR A 263 21.90 3.94 4.72
C TYR A 263 21.80 3.27 3.36
N ASP A 264 22.92 2.89 2.75
CA ASP A 264 22.94 2.26 1.41
C ASP A 264 22.19 0.92 1.42
N ARG A 265 22.37 0.11 2.47
CA ARG A 265 21.62 -1.16 2.65
C ARG A 265 20.12 -0.92 2.82
N ALA A 266 19.74 0.07 3.62
CA ALA A 266 18.34 0.44 3.82
C ALA A 266 17.70 1.00 2.54
N LEU A 267 18.42 1.85 1.80
CA LEU A 267 17.98 2.41 0.53
C LEU A 267 17.75 1.31 -0.51
N ALA A 268 18.65 0.34 -0.62
CA ALA A 268 18.48 -0.81 -1.50
C ALA A 268 17.23 -1.64 -1.15
N ALA A 269 16.91 -1.77 0.14
CA ALA A 269 15.69 -2.45 0.58
C ALA A 269 14.42 -1.66 0.22
N CYS A 270 14.42 -0.34 0.39
CA CYS A 270 13.36 0.56 -0.08
C CYS A 270 13.15 0.44 -1.59
N ALA A 271 14.23 0.53 -2.39
CA ALA A 271 14.16 0.40 -3.85
C ALA A 271 13.57 -0.95 -4.30
N ARG A 272 13.85 -2.04 -3.58
CA ARG A 272 13.25 -3.36 -3.86
C ARG A 272 11.74 -3.39 -3.60
N VAL A 273 11.29 -2.73 -2.54
CA VAL A 273 9.86 -2.58 -2.24
C VAL A 273 9.20 -1.73 -3.31
N SER A 274 9.74 -0.55 -3.61
CA SER A 274 9.19 0.38 -4.61
C SER A 274 9.13 -0.23 -6.01
N SER A 275 10.14 -0.97 -6.44
CA SER A 275 10.13 -1.69 -7.73
C SER A 275 9.07 -2.79 -7.81
N SER A 276 8.62 -3.34 -6.67
CA SER A 276 7.50 -4.29 -6.62
C SER A 276 6.13 -3.59 -6.72
N LEU A 277 6.12 -2.25 -6.76
CA LEU A 277 4.92 -1.40 -6.69
C LEU A 277 4.68 -0.54 -7.93
N GLY A 278 5.50 -0.67 -8.98
CA GLY A 278 5.55 0.24 -10.13
C GLY A 278 4.22 0.49 -10.88
N GLU A 279 3.18 -0.33 -10.64
CA GLU A 279 1.85 -0.18 -11.24
C GLU A 279 0.71 -0.19 -10.20
N VAL A 280 1.02 0.09 -8.93
CA VAL A 280 0.01 0.05 -7.87
C VAL A 280 -0.89 1.28 -7.87
N PRO A 281 -0.38 2.52 -7.94
CA PRO A 281 -1.23 3.69 -8.16
C PRO A 281 -1.96 3.58 -9.51
N ARG A 282 -3.24 3.92 -9.54
CA ARG A 282 -4.03 3.91 -10.77
C ARG A 282 -3.61 5.02 -11.72
N GLY A 283 -3.62 4.72 -13.02
CA GLY A 283 -3.31 5.70 -14.05
C GLY A 283 -1.82 6.05 -14.09
N PHE A 284 -1.49 7.17 -14.73
CA PHE A 284 -0.13 7.69 -14.83
C PHE A 284 0.02 8.99 -14.02
N PRO A 285 1.26 9.41 -13.69
CA PRO A 285 1.51 10.68 -13.01
C PRO A 285 0.75 11.85 -13.64
N GLY A 286 0.02 12.60 -12.81
CA GLY A 286 -0.84 13.71 -13.24
C GLY A 286 -2.31 13.36 -13.47
N THR A 287 -2.68 12.08 -13.53
CA THR A 287 -4.11 11.71 -13.55
C THR A 287 -4.75 11.85 -12.16
N PRO A 288 -6.04 12.21 -12.06
CA PRO A 288 -6.73 12.31 -10.76
C PRO A 288 -6.67 11.03 -9.93
N ALA A 289 -6.74 9.86 -10.59
CA ALA A 289 -6.64 8.56 -9.94
C ALA A 289 -5.25 8.32 -9.33
N PHE A 290 -4.19 8.68 -10.06
CA PHE A 290 -2.81 8.56 -9.58
C PHE A 290 -2.57 9.45 -8.36
N VAL A 291 -2.98 10.73 -8.46
CA VAL A 291 -2.86 11.69 -7.35
C VAL A 291 -3.60 11.17 -6.12
N THR A 292 -4.82 10.65 -6.30
CA THR A 292 -5.60 10.06 -5.19
C THR A 292 -4.85 8.91 -4.52
N ASP A 293 -4.32 7.97 -5.29
CA ASP A 293 -3.63 6.79 -4.76
C ASP A 293 -2.27 7.14 -4.14
N ALA A 294 -1.51 8.07 -4.73
CA ALA A 294 -0.26 8.57 -4.18
C ALA A 294 -0.48 9.29 -2.83
N VAL A 295 -1.49 10.16 -2.76
CA VAL A 295 -1.90 10.84 -1.53
C VAL A 295 -2.38 9.85 -0.47
N ALA A 296 -3.13 8.82 -0.88
CA ALA A 296 -3.56 7.75 0.02
C ALA A 296 -2.35 7.02 0.60
N LEU A 297 -1.39 6.62 -0.24
CA LEU A 297 -0.15 5.95 0.16
C LEU A 297 0.65 6.76 1.18
N LEU A 298 0.88 8.05 0.92
CA LEU A 298 1.53 8.98 1.86
C LEU A 298 0.80 9.00 3.21
N SER A 299 -0.53 9.04 3.17
CA SER A 299 -1.38 9.14 4.35
C SER A 299 -1.61 7.82 5.10
N ARG A 300 -1.23 6.67 4.52
CA ARG A 300 -1.38 5.37 5.19
C ARG A 300 -0.59 5.34 6.49
N LYS A 301 -1.20 4.79 7.54
CA LYS A 301 -0.60 4.72 8.88
C LYS A 301 0.09 3.38 9.07
N ALA A 302 1.12 3.37 9.92
CA ALA A 302 1.80 2.13 10.27
C ALA A 302 0.84 1.10 10.92
N PRO A 303 1.10 -0.21 10.72
CA PRO A 303 0.33 -1.30 11.29
C PRO A 303 0.11 -1.17 12.80
N GLY A 304 -1.05 -1.64 13.24
CA GLY A 304 -1.47 -1.71 14.63
C GLY A 304 -1.58 -3.14 15.13
N ARG A 305 -2.17 -3.33 16.31
CA ARG A 305 -2.50 -4.67 16.78
C ARG A 305 -3.56 -5.31 15.87
N PRO A 306 -3.50 -6.63 15.64
CA PRO A 306 -4.59 -7.34 14.99
C PRO A 306 -5.94 -7.05 15.66
N PRO A 307 -7.04 -7.07 14.89
CA PRO A 307 -8.38 -6.90 15.42
C PRO A 307 -8.70 -8.01 16.45
N PRO A 308 -9.52 -7.72 17.48
CA PRO A 308 -9.93 -8.75 18.43
C PRO A 308 -10.77 -9.84 17.74
N PRO A 309 -10.68 -11.11 18.20
CA PRO A 309 -11.47 -12.21 17.67
C PRO A 309 -12.97 -11.91 17.66
N GLN A 310 -13.68 -12.37 16.64
CA GLN A 310 -15.12 -12.15 16.44
C GLN A 310 -15.95 -13.46 16.48
N PRO A 311 -15.86 -14.30 17.53
CA PRO A 311 -16.43 -15.64 17.51
C PRO A 311 -17.97 -15.66 17.51
N GLU A 312 -18.61 -14.72 18.20
CA GLU A 312 -20.07 -14.62 18.25
C GLU A 312 -20.64 -14.15 16.91
N ARG A 313 -19.99 -13.16 16.29
CA ARG A 313 -20.33 -12.64 14.97
C ARG A 313 -20.22 -13.73 13.90
N ALA A 314 -19.13 -14.51 13.94
CA ALA A 314 -18.94 -15.66 13.07
C ALA A 314 -20.03 -16.74 13.27
N ARG A 315 -20.36 -17.10 14.52
CA ARG A 315 -21.44 -18.08 14.79
C ARG A 315 -22.80 -17.60 14.29
N ALA A 316 -23.14 -16.33 14.50
CA ALA A 316 -24.40 -15.76 14.06
C ALA A 316 -24.52 -15.78 12.53
N ALA A 317 -23.46 -15.38 11.81
CA ALA A 317 -23.43 -15.44 10.35
C ALA A 317 -23.49 -16.88 9.83
N LEU A 318 -22.74 -17.81 10.44
CA LEU A 318 -22.75 -19.24 10.09
C LEU A 318 -24.16 -19.83 10.15
N ARG A 319 -24.91 -19.52 11.20
CA ARG A 319 -26.30 -19.99 11.35
C ARG A 319 -27.16 -19.59 10.16
N ILE A 320 -27.13 -18.30 9.79
CA ILE A 320 -27.90 -17.76 8.67
C ILE A 320 -27.47 -18.40 7.34
N VAL A 321 -26.16 -18.55 7.11
CA VAL A 321 -25.64 -19.21 5.89
C VAL A 321 -26.17 -20.64 5.80
N LEU A 322 -26.10 -21.42 6.88
CA LEU A 322 -26.57 -22.80 6.88
C LEU A 322 -28.10 -22.92 6.72
N GLU A 323 -28.86 -21.98 7.28
CA GLU A 323 -30.32 -21.93 7.13
C GLU A 323 -30.71 -21.60 5.68
N ARG A 324 -30.14 -20.54 5.09
CA ARG A 324 -30.53 -20.04 3.76
C ARG A 324 -29.99 -20.85 2.59
N THR A 325 -28.95 -21.64 2.82
CA THR A 325 -28.36 -22.54 1.81
C THR A 325 -28.78 -23.99 2.01
N ALA A 326 -29.86 -24.26 2.76
CA ALA A 326 -30.38 -25.62 2.93
C ALA A 326 -31.26 -26.11 1.77
N GLY A 327 -31.64 -25.22 0.84
CA GLY A 327 -32.53 -25.53 -0.26
C GLY A 327 -31.86 -26.25 -1.44
N GLU A 328 -32.64 -26.46 -2.49
CA GLU A 328 -32.27 -27.29 -3.64
C GLU A 328 -31.76 -26.50 -4.86
N ALA A 329 -31.82 -25.17 -4.84
CA ALA A 329 -31.34 -24.35 -5.95
C ALA A 329 -29.82 -24.49 -6.15
N SER A 330 -29.33 -24.37 -7.40
CA SER A 330 -27.91 -24.53 -7.71
C SER A 330 -27.04 -23.59 -6.88
N TRP A 331 -27.41 -22.31 -6.80
CA TRP A 331 -26.66 -21.32 -6.01
C TRP A 331 -26.60 -21.69 -4.52
N GLN A 332 -27.68 -22.22 -3.95
CA GLN A 332 -27.70 -22.65 -2.54
C GLN A 332 -26.72 -23.80 -2.30
N ARG A 333 -26.71 -24.80 -3.20
CA ARG A 333 -25.81 -25.96 -3.12
C ARG A 333 -24.35 -25.55 -3.27
N SER A 334 -24.04 -24.74 -4.28
CA SER A 334 -22.69 -24.27 -4.59
C SER A 334 -22.16 -23.32 -3.52
N ASP A 335 -22.92 -22.30 -3.12
CA ASP A 335 -22.50 -21.35 -2.07
C ASP A 335 -22.24 -22.05 -0.75
N ARG A 336 -23.09 -23.02 -0.35
CA ARG A 336 -22.87 -23.81 0.87
C ARG A 336 -21.55 -24.58 0.80
N ALA A 337 -21.31 -25.27 -0.32
CA ALA A 337 -20.13 -26.10 -0.50
C ALA A 337 -18.86 -25.24 -0.52
N LEU A 338 -18.88 -24.14 -1.27
CA LEU A 338 -17.74 -23.22 -1.41
C LEU A 338 -17.44 -22.51 -0.08
N THR A 339 -18.46 -21.98 0.60
CA THR A 339 -18.28 -21.32 1.89
C THR A 339 -17.71 -22.26 2.94
N LEU A 340 -18.23 -23.48 3.05
CA LEU A 340 -17.71 -24.47 4.00
C LEU A 340 -16.31 -24.96 3.62
N HIS A 341 -16.00 -25.04 2.32
CA HIS A 341 -14.65 -25.32 1.84
C HIS A 341 -13.67 -24.25 2.30
N MET A 342 -13.92 -22.98 1.97
CA MET A 342 -13.09 -21.85 2.36
C MET A 342 -12.95 -21.75 3.89
N LEU A 343 -14.06 -21.88 4.63
CA LEU A 343 -14.06 -21.81 6.08
C LEU A 343 -13.21 -22.90 6.73
N ARG A 344 -13.21 -24.12 6.19
CA ARG A 344 -12.37 -25.23 6.68
C ARG A 344 -10.89 -24.87 6.66
N HIS A 345 -10.44 -24.13 5.65
CA HIS A 345 -9.04 -23.82 5.45
C HIS A 345 -8.62 -22.49 6.09
N LEU A 346 -9.49 -21.49 6.06
CA LEU A 346 -9.25 -20.20 6.69
C LEU A 346 -9.31 -20.27 8.22
N ALA A 347 -10.25 -21.06 8.75
CA ALA A 347 -10.50 -21.15 10.18
C ALA A 347 -10.72 -22.59 10.67
N PRO A 348 -9.71 -23.50 10.55
CA PRO A 348 -9.87 -24.91 10.85
C PRO A 348 -10.33 -25.20 12.29
N GLY A 349 -9.82 -24.45 13.27
CA GLY A 349 -10.23 -24.60 14.66
C GLY A 349 -11.70 -24.22 14.88
N PHE A 350 -12.15 -23.10 14.30
CA PHE A 350 -13.57 -22.72 14.31
C PHE A 350 -14.43 -23.77 13.60
N PHE A 351 -14.04 -24.21 12.40
CA PHE A 351 -14.75 -25.22 11.63
C PHE A 351 -14.94 -26.53 12.41
N ALA A 352 -13.89 -26.99 13.09
CA ALA A 352 -13.92 -28.19 13.92
C ALA A 352 -14.84 -28.03 15.15
N ARG A 353 -14.75 -26.90 15.87
CA ARG A 353 -15.61 -26.60 17.03
C ARG A 353 -17.09 -26.48 16.69
N GLN A 354 -17.41 -26.08 15.46
CA GLN A 354 -18.80 -26.02 14.96
C GLN A 354 -19.27 -27.36 14.35
N HIS A 355 -18.45 -28.42 14.40
CA HIS A 355 -18.77 -29.75 13.88
C HIS A 355 -19.25 -29.75 12.42
N LEU A 356 -18.61 -28.95 11.55
CA LEU A 356 -19.09 -28.71 10.17
C LEU A 356 -18.71 -29.78 9.14
N GLN A 357 -17.91 -30.77 9.52
CA GLN A 357 -17.46 -31.82 8.58
C GLN A 357 -18.61 -32.64 7.96
N PRO A 358 -19.69 -33.03 8.67
CA PRO A 358 -20.85 -33.67 8.06
C PRO A 358 -21.59 -32.74 7.09
N ALA A 359 -21.74 -31.46 7.44
CA ALA A 359 -22.39 -30.46 6.58
C ALA A 359 -21.62 -30.26 5.27
N LEU A 360 -20.29 -30.18 5.33
CA LEU A 360 -19.42 -30.10 4.14
C LEU A 360 -19.56 -31.35 3.27
N ARG A 361 -19.53 -32.56 3.85
CA ARG A 361 -19.73 -33.81 3.08
C ARG A 361 -21.09 -33.85 2.40
N SER A 362 -22.14 -33.38 3.08
CA SER A 362 -23.48 -33.31 2.51
C SER A 362 -23.56 -32.30 1.36
N ALA A 363 -22.98 -31.12 1.55
CA ALA A 363 -22.91 -30.08 0.51
C ALA A 363 -22.17 -30.57 -0.74
N MET A 364 -21.01 -31.23 -0.57
CA MET A 364 -20.24 -31.80 -1.68
C MET A 364 -21.01 -32.90 -2.43
N ARG A 365 -21.85 -33.69 -1.76
CA ARG A 365 -22.74 -34.65 -2.44
C ARG A 365 -23.84 -33.95 -3.23
N ALA A 366 -24.41 -32.88 -2.69
CA ALA A 366 -25.50 -32.16 -3.34
C ALA A 366 -25.07 -31.50 -4.67
N LEU A 367 -23.78 -31.23 -4.86
CA LEU A 367 -23.22 -30.70 -6.11
C LEU A 367 -23.46 -31.60 -7.32
N SER A 368 -23.69 -32.91 -7.11
CA SER A 368 -24.01 -33.80 -8.23
C SER A 368 -25.37 -33.53 -8.85
N GLU A 369 -26.25 -32.78 -8.21
CA GLU A 369 -27.55 -32.39 -8.76
C GLU A 369 -27.49 -31.06 -9.53
N VAL A 370 -26.38 -30.31 -9.41
CA VAL A 370 -26.23 -29.03 -10.13
C VAL A 370 -26.09 -29.30 -11.63
N PRO A 371 -26.86 -28.60 -12.50
CA PRO A 371 -26.80 -28.79 -13.95
C PRO A 371 -25.41 -28.50 -14.54
N ARG A 372 -25.14 -29.00 -15.76
CA ARG A 372 -23.83 -28.89 -16.44
C ARG A 372 -23.88 -28.28 -17.83
N SER A 373 -25.08 -27.92 -18.29
CA SER A 373 -25.32 -27.23 -19.55
C SER A 373 -25.16 -25.72 -19.38
N PHE A 374 -25.02 -24.99 -20.49
CA PHE A 374 -24.99 -23.52 -20.53
C PHE A 374 -25.86 -23.04 -21.70
N GLU A 375 -27.15 -22.83 -21.42
CA GLU A 375 -28.11 -22.40 -22.41
C GLU A 375 -27.97 -20.90 -22.73
N PRO A 376 -28.29 -20.44 -23.96
CA PRO A 376 -28.34 -19.02 -24.26
C PRO A 376 -29.29 -18.26 -23.33
N GLY A 377 -28.83 -17.15 -22.76
CA GLY A 377 -29.63 -16.34 -21.83
C GLY A 377 -29.72 -16.90 -20.40
N LEU A 378 -28.92 -17.92 -20.06
CA LEU A 378 -28.81 -18.42 -18.70
C LEU A 378 -28.45 -17.28 -17.73
N ASP A 379 -29.12 -17.27 -16.58
CA ASP A 379 -28.84 -16.31 -15.51
C ASP A 379 -27.35 -16.38 -15.07
N PRO A 380 -26.64 -15.24 -14.94
CA PRO A 380 -25.22 -15.22 -14.58
C PRO A 380 -24.89 -15.87 -13.24
N ALA A 381 -25.79 -15.80 -12.26
CA ALA A 381 -25.58 -16.42 -10.96
C ALA A 381 -25.77 -17.94 -11.02
N GLU A 382 -26.73 -18.40 -11.81
CA GLU A 382 -26.88 -19.82 -12.11
C GLU A 382 -25.65 -20.36 -12.85
N ALA A 383 -25.12 -19.63 -13.84
CA ALA A 383 -23.91 -20.01 -14.54
C ALA A 383 -22.69 -20.11 -13.59
N MET A 384 -22.52 -19.15 -12.67
CA MET A 384 -21.50 -19.18 -11.63
C MET A 384 -21.65 -20.44 -10.75
N ALA A 385 -22.87 -20.70 -10.26
CA ALA A 385 -23.14 -21.86 -9.41
C ALA A 385 -22.78 -23.20 -10.08
N ARG A 386 -23.02 -23.34 -11.39
CA ARG A 386 -22.68 -24.54 -12.17
C ARG A 386 -21.17 -24.74 -12.28
N VAL A 387 -20.42 -23.66 -12.51
CA VAL A 387 -18.94 -23.72 -12.57
C VAL A 387 -18.33 -23.98 -11.20
N ASP A 388 -18.83 -23.33 -10.14
CA ASP A 388 -18.38 -23.57 -8.75
C ASP A 388 -18.58 -25.03 -8.34
N ALA A 389 -19.73 -25.63 -8.69
CA ALA A 389 -20.01 -27.03 -8.43
C ALA A 389 -18.99 -27.95 -9.13
N ALA A 390 -18.68 -27.67 -10.40
CA ALA A 390 -17.69 -28.43 -11.15
C ALA A 390 -16.27 -28.27 -10.60
N TYR A 391 -15.89 -27.05 -10.21
CA TYR A 391 -14.61 -26.74 -9.58
C TYR A 391 -14.42 -27.51 -8.27
N LEU A 392 -15.41 -27.46 -7.37
CA LEU A 392 -15.33 -28.15 -6.08
C LEU A 392 -15.34 -29.67 -6.22
N GLU A 393 -16.12 -30.24 -7.15
CA GLU A 393 -16.05 -31.67 -7.44
C GLU A 393 -14.65 -32.08 -7.92
N ARG A 394 -14.05 -31.32 -8.84
CA ARG A 394 -12.70 -31.58 -9.31
C ARG A 394 -11.68 -31.56 -8.16
N LEU A 395 -11.79 -30.58 -7.27
CA LEU A 395 -10.87 -30.39 -6.14
C LEU A 395 -10.98 -31.52 -5.10
N TYR A 396 -12.19 -32.02 -4.82
CA TYR A 396 -12.42 -33.04 -3.79
C TYR A 396 -12.42 -34.48 -4.28
N LEU A 397 -12.81 -34.72 -5.54
CA LEU A 397 -12.95 -36.07 -6.11
C LEU A 397 -11.81 -36.42 -7.08
N GLY A 398 -10.93 -35.47 -7.41
CA GLY A 398 -9.89 -35.67 -8.42
C GLY A 398 -10.42 -35.66 -9.86
N GLY A 399 -11.68 -35.29 -10.07
CA GLY A 399 -12.36 -35.20 -11.36
C GLY A 399 -13.83 -34.79 -11.20
N ALA A 400 -14.39 -34.09 -12.17
CA ALA A 400 -15.83 -33.82 -12.18
C ALA A 400 -16.60 -35.13 -12.46
N ARG A 401 -17.72 -35.35 -11.76
CA ARG A 401 -18.54 -36.55 -11.99
C ARG A 401 -19.18 -36.55 -13.38
N ARG A 402 -19.46 -35.36 -13.91
CA ARG A 402 -20.01 -35.10 -15.23
C ARG A 402 -19.24 -33.94 -15.88
N PRO A 403 -18.84 -34.04 -17.16
CA PRO A 403 -18.15 -32.96 -17.84
C PRO A 403 -19.07 -31.75 -18.01
N LEU A 404 -18.50 -30.54 -17.95
CA LEU A 404 -19.17 -29.34 -18.45
C LEU A 404 -19.16 -29.35 -19.98
N ASP A 405 -20.22 -28.83 -20.59
CA ASP A 405 -20.20 -28.52 -22.03
C ASP A 405 -19.29 -27.30 -22.25
N VAL A 406 -18.04 -27.58 -22.63
CA VAL A 406 -16.98 -26.55 -22.75
C VAL A 406 -17.27 -25.58 -23.89
N ASP A 407 -17.84 -26.06 -24.99
CA ASP A 407 -18.15 -25.21 -26.14
C ASP A 407 -19.35 -24.31 -25.85
N ALA A 408 -20.39 -24.85 -25.19
CA ALA A 408 -21.50 -24.04 -24.71
C ALA A 408 -21.04 -23.00 -23.68
N LEU A 409 -20.17 -23.39 -22.74
CA LEU A 409 -19.59 -22.45 -21.76
C LEU A 409 -18.77 -21.36 -22.47
N ARG A 410 -17.87 -21.71 -23.40
CA ARG A 410 -17.09 -20.72 -24.17
C ARG A 410 -18.00 -19.76 -24.93
N GLY A 411 -19.02 -20.26 -25.61
CA GLY A 411 -20.02 -19.44 -26.31
C GLY A 411 -20.75 -18.49 -25.35
N TYR A 412 -21.20 -19.01 -24.21
CA TYR A 412 -21.85 -18.24 -23.16
C TYR A 412 -20.94 -17.14 -22.59
N LEU A 413 -19.66 -17.44 -22.33
CA LEU A 413 -18.69 -16.46 -21.83
C LEU A 413 -18.37 -15.37 -22.85
N LEU A 414 -18.27 -15.70 -24.14
CA LEU A 414 -18.06 -14.71 -25.20
C LEU A 414 -19.21 -13.71 -25.25
N VAL A 415 -20.45 -14.19 -25.31
CA VAL A 415 -21.64 -13.33 -25.33
C VAL A 415 -21.77 -12.55 -24.01
N GLY A 416 -21.62 -13.25 -22.89
CA GLY A 416 -21.73 -12.69 -21.55
C GLY A 416 -20.66 -11.65 -21.24
N SER A 417 -19.49 -11.69 -21.89
CA SER A 417 -18.47 -10.64 -21.74
C SER A 417 -18.95 -9.25 -22.18
N PHE A 418 -19.90 -9.20 -23.13
CA PHE A 418 -20.54 -7.96 -23.57
C PHE A 418 -21.75 -7.58 -22.72
N GLN A 419 -22.43 -8.56 -22.12
CA GLN A 419 -23.69 -8.36 -21.39
C GLN A 419 -23.52 -8.14 -19.88
N HIS A 420 -22.53 -8.81 -19.27
CA HIS A 420 -22.34 -8.91 -17.82
C HIS A 420 -20.95 -8.43 -17.36
N GLY A 421 -20.11 -7.99 -18.30
CA GLY A 421 -18.77 -7.49 -18.03
C GLY A 421 -17.67 -8.51 -18.28
N ARG A 422 -16.48 -7.99 -18.59
CA ARG A 422 -15.32 -8.81 -18.97
C ARG A 422 -14.71 -9.54 -17.79
N THR A 423 -14.75 -8.94 -16.60
CA THR A 423 -14.18 -9.54 -15.39
C THR A 423 -14.93 -10.78 -14.97
N TRP A 424 -16.26 -10.70 -14.95
CA TRP A 424 -17.10 -11.86 -14.66
C TRP A 424 -16.87 -12.99 -15.66
N ALA A 425 -16.84 -12.70 -16.96
CA ALA A 425 -16.65 -13.72 -18.00
C ALA A 425 -15.24 -14.35 -17.94
N TRP A 426 -14.20 -13.55 -17.68
CA TRP A 426 -12.85 -14.05 -17.48
C TRP A 426 -12.75 -14.95 -16.26
N LEU A 427 -13.27 -14.51 -15.11
CA LEU A 427 -13.25 -15.28 -13.86
C LEU A 427 -13.90 -16.65 -14.04
N LEU A 428 -15.08 -16.67 -14.65
CA LEU A 428 -15.84 -17.90 -14.86
C LEU A 428 -15.10 -18.87 -15.80
N GLY A 429 -14.41 -18.35 -16.82
CA GLY A 429 -13.55 -19.15 -17.70
C GLY A 429 -12.28 -19.69 -17.02
N GLU A 430 -11.68 -18.90 -16.12
CA GLU A 430 -10.49 -19.31 -15.34
C GLU A 430 -10.86 -20.39 -14.31
N LEU A 431 -11.99 -20.23 -13.63
CA LEU A 431 -12.59 -21.25 -12.77
C LEU A 431 -12.90 -22.53 -13.53
N GLY A 432 -13.53 -22.43 -14.70
CA GLY A 432 -13.77 -23.57 -15.59
C GLY A 432 -12.48 -24.31 -15.93
N THR A 433 -11.42 -23.57 -16.24
CA THR A 433 -10.09 -24.14 -16.54
C THR A 433 -9.52 -24.91 -15.36
N ARG A 434 -9.63 -24.36 -14.15
CA ARG A 434 -9.22 -25.03 -12.91
C ARG A 434 -10.09 -26.23 -12.54
N ALA A 435 -11.36 -26.22 -12.95
CA ALA A 435 -12.25 -27.37 -12.87
C ALA A 435 -11.88 -28.49 -13.86
N GLY A 436 -10.92 -28.27 -14.76
CA GLY A 436 -10.44 -29.23 -15.76
C GLY A 436 -11.03 -29.03 -17.15
N PHE A 437 -11.68 -27.89 -17.40
CA PHE A 437 -12.36 -27.57 -18.66
C PHE A 437 -11.77 -26.27 -19.22
N ASP A 438 -10.94 -26.33 -20.26
CA ASP A 438 -10.31 -25.11 -20.81
C ASP A 438 -11.36 -24.22 -21.51
N ALA A 439 -12.06 -23.40 -20.73
CA ALA A 439 -13.15 -22.54 -21.19
C ALA A 439 -12.69 -21.10 -21.41
N ARG A 440 -11.37 -20.84 -21.40
CA ARG A 440 -10.82 -19.49 -21.59
C ARG A 440 -11.19 -18.95 -22.97
N ALA A 441 -12.08 -17.96 -22.96
CA ALA A 441 -12.53 -17.25 -24.16
C ALA A 441 -12.28 -15.73 -24.08
N VAL A 442 -12.01 -15.21 -22.89
CA VAL A 442 -11.80 -13.79 -22.61
C VAL A 442 -10.43 -13.63 -21.95
N SER A 443 -9.65 -12.64 -22.38
CA SER A 443 -8.36 -12.32 -21.74
C SER A 443 -8.57 -11.61 -20.40
N GLN A 444 -7.62 -11.81 -19.47
CA GLN A 444 -7.65 -11.15 -18.18
C GLN A 444 -7.76 -9.62 -18.34
N PRO A 445 -8.73 -8.97 -17.69
CA PRO A 445 -8.81 -7.51 -17.68
C PRO A 445 -7.56 -6.90 -17.02
N ARG A 446 -7.09 -5.78 -17.55
CA ARG A 446 -5.99 -5.01 -16.94
C ARG A 446 -6.54 -4.09 -15.84
N PHE A 447 -5.79 -3.94 -14.74
CA PHE A 447 -6.10 -2.95 -13.71
C PHE A 447 -6.12 -1.53 -14.30
N GLY A 448 -7.06 -0.70 -13.84
CA GLY A 448 -7.30 0.64 -14.39
C GLY A 448 -7.89 0.69 -15.80
N ALA A 449 -8.20 -0.44 -16.45
CA ALA A 449 -8.83 -0.46 -17.77
C ALA A 449 -10.36 -0.38 -17.73
N THR A 450 -10.97 -0.68 -16.57
CA THR A 450 -12.42 -0.55 -16.35
C THR A 450 -12.72 0.78 -15.63
N PRO A 451 -13.77 1.52 -16.04
CA PRO A 451 -14.21 2.70 -15.30
C PRO A 451 -14.92 2.31 -13.99
N ASP A 452 -15.46 1.08 -13.90
CA ASP A 452 -16.10 0.57 -12.70
C ASP A 452 -15.07 0.05 -11.69
N ARG A 453 -14.99 0.75 -10.56
CA ARG A 453 -14.11 0.40 -9.44
C ARG A 453 -14.57 -0.85 -8.70
N THR A 454 -15.86 -1.15 -8.69
CA THR A 454 -16.39 -2.38 -8.08
C THR A 454 -15.90 -3.60 -8.84
N GLU A 455 -16.01 -3.57 -10.17
CA GLU A 455 -15.52 -4.63 -11.05
C GLU A 455 -14.00 -4.86 -10.89
N GLU A 456 -13.22 -3.77 -10.80
CA GLU A 456 -11.77 -3.84 -10.58
C GLU A 456 -11.40 -4.48 -9.23
N LEU A 457 -12.11 -4.13 -8.16
CA LEU A 457 -11.87 -4.69 -6.84
C LEU A 457 -12.34 -6.14 -6.73
N TYR A 458 -13.40 -6.51 -7.45
CA TYR A 458 -13.85 -7.89 -7.57
C TYR A 458 -12.82 -8.75 -8.30
N LEU A 459 -12.24 -8.26 -9.41
CA LEU A 459 -11.09 -8.90 -10.05
C LEU A 459 -9.94 -9.10 -9.03
N LEU A 460 -9.63 -8.05 -8.28
CA LEU A 460 -8.53 -8.06 -7.33
C LEU A 460 -8.69 -9.13 -6.25
N THR A 461 -9.85 -9.23 -5.60
CA THR A 461 -10.11 -10.24 -4.56
C THR A 461 -10.11 -11.66 -5.14
N HIS A 462 -10.63 -11.85 -6.35
CA HIS A 462 -10.70 -13.16 -6.98
C HIS A 462 -9.34 -13.69 -7.44
N LEU A 463 -8.35 -12.82 -7.73
CA LEU A 463 -6.97 -13.26 -7.94
C LEU A 463 -6.41 -13.97 -6.70
N PHE A 464 -6.71 -13.50 -5.49
CA PHE A 464 -6.29 -14.18 -4.25
C PHE A 464 -7.00 -15.54 -4.10
N MET A 465 -8.31 -15.58 -4.33
CA MET A 465 -9.07 -16.82 -4.23
C MET A 465 -8.56 -17.85 -5.23
N LEU A 466 -8.36 -17.47 -6.49
CA LEU A 466 -7.77 -18.33 -7.50
C LEU A 466 -6.36 -18.78 -7.07
N GLU A 467 -5.44 -17.87 -6.77
CA GLU A 467 -4.06 -18.23 -6.42
C GLU A 467 -3.94 -19.18 -5.22
N THR A 468 -4.95 -19.20 -4.34
CA THR A 468 -4.99 -20.04 -3.14
C THR A 468 -5.89 -21.27 -3.26
N ASP A 469 -6.45 -21.55 -4.43
CA ASP A 469 -7.50 -22.56 -4.60
C ASP A 469 -8.64 -22.37 -3.57
N TYR A 470 -9.18 -21.15 -3.55
CA TYR A 470 -10.19 -20.68 -2.61
C TYR A 470 -9.76 -20.90 -1.15
N PHE A 471 -8.54 -20.45 -0.85
CA PHE A 471 -7.87 -20.52 0.44
C PHE A 471 -7.50 -21.94 0.91
N ALA A 472 -7.67 -22.97 0.07
CA ALA A 472 -7.21 -24.32 0.36
C ALA A 472 -5.70 -24.44 0.51
N ARG A 473 -4.95 -23.54 -0.12
CA ARG A 473 -3.49 -23.47 -0.11
C ARG A 473 -3.04 -22.08 0.34
N PRO A 474 -1.87 -21.98 1.02
CA PRO A 474 -1.29 -20.67 1.30
C PRO A 474 -0.91 -19.96 -0.01
N LEU A 475 -0.91 -18.63 0.00
CA LEU A 475 -0.35 -17.85 -1.10
C LEU A 475 1.12 -18.24 -1.33
N PRO A 476 1.53 -18.47 -2.58
CA PRO A 476 2.94 -18.69 -2.90
C PRO A 476 3.84 -17.55 -2.40
N PRO A 477 5.08 -17.83 -1.99
CA PRO A 477 6.02 -16.79 -1.60
C PRO A 477 6.20 -15.78 -2.73
N ARG A 478 6.12 -14.50 -2.40
CA ARG A 478 6.30 -13.36 -3.34
C ARG A 478 5.21 -13.20 -4.42
N SER A 479 4.08 -13.90 -4.30
CA SER A 479 2.91 -13.64 -5.16
C SER A 479 2.08 -12.48 -4.62
N LEU A 480 1.33 -11.84 -5.53
CA LEU A 480 0.29 -10.86 -5.24
C LEU A 480 0.72 -9.66 -4.36
N TRP A 481 1.99 -9.24 -4.40
CA TRP A 481 2.46 -8.09 -3.62
C TRP A 481 1.82 -6.77 -4.08
N ALA A 482 1.81 -6.53 -5.39
CA ALA A 482 1.16 -5.36 -5.97
C ALA A 482 -0.34 -5.37 -5.67
N GLU A 483 -0.98 -6.52 -5.81
CA GLU A 483 -2.40 -6.73 -5.54
C GLU A 483 -2.73 -6.53 -4.07
N THR A 484 -1.87 -6.98 -3.15
CA THR A 484 -2.02 -6.73 -1.71
C THR A 484 -1.98 -5.24 -1.41
N GLU A 485 -1.06 -4.50 -2.03
CA GLU A 485 -0.98 -3.06 -1.86
C GLU A 485 -2.17 -2.33 -2.48
N ARG A 486 -2.63 -2.72 -3.68
CA ARG A 486 -3.84 -2.19 -4.32
C ARG A 486 -5.07 -2.37 -3.41
N LEU A 487 -5.18 -3.52 -2.75
CA LEU A 487 -6.30 -3.83 -1.85
C LEU A 487 -6.24 -2.98 -0.58
N LEU A 488 -5.04 -2.77 -0.03
CA LEU A 488 -4.83 -1.87 1.11
C LEU A 488 -5.19 -0.42 0.76
N LEU A 489 -4.79 0.06 -0.42
CA LEU A 489 -5.15 1.40 -0.92
C LEU A 489 -6.65 1.53 -1.18
N ALA A 490 -7.29 0.50 -1.72
CA ALA A 490 -8.71 0.49 -2.01
C ALA A 490 -9.61 0.53 -0.76
N SER A 491 -9.07 0.23 0.42
CA SER A 491 -9.84 0.19 1.67
C SER A 491 -10.57 1.52 1.98
N SER A 492 -10.00 2.68 1.65
CA SER A 492 -10.67 3.98 1.84
C SER A 492 -11.92 4.08 0.96
N TRP A 493 -11.79 3.72 -0.32
CA TRP A 493 -12.91 3.71 -1.25
C TRP A 493 -14.01 2.74 -0.81
N ILE A 494 -13.64 1.52 -0.38
CA ILE A 494 -14.58 0.51 0.12
C ILE A 494 -15.36 1.06 1.33
N LEU A 495 -14.68 1.75 2.25
CA LEU A 495 -15.31 2.34 3.44
C LEU A 495 -16.25 3.49 3.08
N GLU A 496 -15.84 4.38 2.16
CA GLU A 496 -16.64 5.52 1.69
C GLU A 496 -17.93 5.06 0.99
N HIS A 497 -17.83 4.04 0.14
CA HIS A 497 -18.98 3.51 -0.62
C HIS A 497 -19.77 2.47 0.16
N ARG A 498 -19.28 2.06 1.33
CA ARG A 498 -19.87 1.02 2.18
C ARG A 498 -20.12 -0.29 1.41
N ALA A 499 -19.21 -0.67 0.52
CA ALA A 499 -19.26 -1.92 -0.24
C ALA A 499 -18.92 -3.09 0.70
N VAL A 500 -19.94 -3.70 1.31
CA VAL A 500 -19.79 -4.66 2.41
C VAL A 500 -19.24 -5.99 1.91
N ASP A 501 -19.68 -6.43 0.74
CA ASP A 501 -19.18 -7.68 0.13
C ASP A 501 -17.68 -7.57 -0.15
N LEU A 502 -17.27 -6.50 -0.83
CA LEU A 502 -15.85 -6.21 -1.07
C LEU A 502 -15.06 -6.03 0.23
N ALA A 503 -15.65 -5.43 1.27
CA ALA A 503 -14.98 -5.31 2.57
C ALA A 503 -14.70 -6.68 3.20
N ALA A 504 -15.64 -7.62 3.11
CA ALA A 504 -15.50 -8.97 3.64
C ALA A 504 -14.49 -9.81 2.85
N GLU A 505 -14.56 -9.77 1.53
CA GLU A 505 -13.57 -10.41 0.66
C GLU A 505 -12.17 -9.83 0.88
N ALA A 506 -12.05 -8.50 0.98
CA ALA A 506 -10.79 -7.83 1.22
C ALA A 506 -10.14 -8.26 2.55
N VAL A 507 -10.91 -8.34 3.64
CA VAL A 507 -10.41 -8.84 4.93
C VAL A 507 -9.87 -10.27 4.80
N THR A 508 -10.60 -11.13 4.08
CA THR A 508 -10.22 -12.53 3.88
C THR A 508 -8.94 -12.65 3.03
N CYS A 509 -8.83 -11.88 1.95
CA CYS A 509 -7.64 -11.82 1.11
C CYS A 509 -6.42 -11.27 1.87
N LEU A 510 -6.61 -10.21 2.66
CA LEU A 510 -5.56 -9.63 3.51
C LEU A 510 -5.12 -10.61 4.62
N ARG A 511 -6.03 -11.46 5.14
CA ARG A 511 -5.66 -12.57 6.04
C ARG A 511 -4.73 -13.56 5.35
N ALA A 512 -5.05 -13.95 4.11
CA ALA A 512 -4.22 -14.85 3.31
C ALA A 512 -2.84 -14.23 3.00
N ALA A 513 -2.81 -12.92 2.74
CA ALA A 513 -1.58 -12.15 2.52
C ALA A 513 -0.73 -11.93 3.79
N GLY A 514 -1.26 -12.23 4.98
CA GLY A 514 -0.59 -12.02 6.27
C GLY A 514 -0.64 -10.58 6.77
N GLU A 515 -1.66 -9.81 6.39
CA GLU A 515 -1.81 -8.37 6.65
C GLU A 515 -2.83 -8.03 7.76
N MET A 516 -3.14 -8.97 8.66
CA MET A 516 -4.14 -8.75 9.73
C MET A 516 -3.82 -7.60 10.69
N SER A 517 -2.56 -7.15 10.74
CA SER A 517 -2.14 -6.00 11.55
C SER A 517 -2.33 -4.66 10.83
N ALA A 518 -2.69 -4.66 9.54
CA ALA A 518 -3.02 -3.45 8.81
C ALA A 518 -4.24 -2.76 9.45
N ARG A 519 -4.20 -1.43 9.56
CA ARG A 519 -5.29 -0.68 10.20
C ARG A 519 -6.56 -0.70 9.34
N GLU A 520 -6.37 -0.82 8.05
CA GLU A 520 -7.36 -1.02 7.00
C GLU A 520 -8.24 -2.23 7.34
N VAL A 521 -7.65 -3.38 7.71
CA VAL A 521 -8.39 -4.59 8.12
C VAL A 521 -9.30 -4.31 9.31
N THR A 522 -8.81 -3.61 10.32
CA THR A 522 -9.63 -3.23 11.49
C THR A 522 -10.80 -2.32 11.10
N ALA A 523 -10.57 -1.37 10.18
CA ALA A 523 -11.62 -0.46 9.71
C ALA A 523 -12.69 -1.22 8.91
N LEU A 524 -12.29 -2.12 8.01
CA LEU A 524 -13.20 -2.97 7.24
C LEU A 524 -14.02 -3.90 8.15
N LEU A 525 -13.39 -4.56 9.13
CA LEU A 525 -14.11 -5.38 10.11
C LEU A 525 -15.14 -4.58 10.92
N ARG A 526 -14.84 -3.33 11.29
CA ARG A 526 -15.82 -2.46 11.97
C ARG A 526 -17.01 -2.14 11.08
N LEU A 527 -16.80 -1.97 9.77
CA LEU A 527 -17.91 -1.84 8.81
C LEU A 527 -18.78 -3.10 8.83
N LEU A 528 -18.17 -4.29 8.72
CA LEU A 528 -18.89 -5.56 8.75
C LEU A 528 -19.69 -5.76 10.04
N VAL A 529 -19.11 -5.46 11.20
CA VAL A 529 -19.81 -5.55 12.50
C VAL A 529 -21.02 -4.62 12.54
N ARG A 530 -20.92 -3.39 12.01
CA ARG A 530 -22.05 -2.45 11.95
C ARG A 530 -23.14 -2.89 10.98
N CYS A 531 -22.77 -3.62 9.94
CA CYS A 531 -23.70 -4.13 8.93
C CYS A 531 -24.28 -5.51 9.28
N GLN A 532 -23.82 -6.16 10.35
CA GLN A 532 -24.44 -7.39 10.85
C GLN A 532 -25.65 -7.06 11.73
N ARG A 533 -26.81 -7.56 11.31
CA ARG A 533 -28.08 -7.48 12.04
C ARG A 533 -28.07 -8.37 13.29
N ALA A 534 -29.05 -8.14 14.17
CA ALA A 534 -29.24 -8.95 15.37
C ALA A 534 -29.53 -10.43 15.08
N ASP A 535 -30.15 -10.73 13.93
CA ASP A 535 -30.36 -12.10 13.45
C ASP A 535 -29.07 -12.79 12.95
N GLY A 536 -27.98 -12.05 12.76
CA GLY A 536 -26.70 -12.55 12.28
C GLY A 536 -26.45 -12.36 10.79
N ALA A 537 -27.45 -11.91 10.02
CA ALA A 537 -27.30 -11.61 8.61
C ALA A 537 -26.45 -10.35 8.41
N VAL A 538 -25.54 -10.37 7.45
CA VAL A 538 -24.76 -9.19 7.04
C VAL A 538 -25.48 -8.55 5.86
N ILE A 539 -25.79 -7.26 5.96
CA ILE A 539 -26.49 -6.51 4.90
C ILE A 539 -25.51 -5.59 4.19
N ASP A 540 -25.39 -5.76 2.88
CA ASP A 540 -24.78 -4.75 2.04
C ASP A 540 -25.83 -3.63 1.76
N PRO A 541 -25.59 -2.40 2.23
CA PRO A 541 -26.53 -1.29 2.04
C PRO A 541 -26.64 -0.84 0.58
N THR A 542 -25.76 -1.30 -0.31
CA THR A 542 -25.83 -1.02 -1.75
C THR A 542 -26.88 -1.87 -2.47
N ILE A 543 -27.39 -2.94 -1.85
CA ILE A 543 -28.44 -3.80 -2.42
C ILE A 543 -29.81 -3.12 -2.27
N PRO A 544 -30.53 -2.83 -3.38
CA PRO A 544 -31.87 -2.24 -3.32
C PRO A 544 -32.88 -3.10 -2.54
N PRO A 545 -33.84 -2.48 -1.81
CA PRO A 545 -34.89 -3.24 -1.11
C PRO A 545 -35.76 -4.12 -2.02
N ASP A 546 -35.91 -3.72 -3.28
CA ASP A 546 -36.72 -4.31 -4.33
C ASP A 546 -35.92 -5.19 -5.31
N ASP A 547 -34.64 -5.43 -5.05
CA ASP A 547 -33.81 -6.30 -5.88
C ASP A 547 -34.40 -7.73 -5.91
N PRO A 548 -34.71 -8.30 -7.10
CA PRO A 548 -35.28 -9.64 -7.21
C PRO A 548 -34.36 -10.74 -6.66
N ASP A 549 -33.04 -10.50 -6.62
CA ASP A 549 -32.01 -11.38 -6.08
C ASP A 549 -31.61 -11.05 -4.64
N ARG A 550 -32.34 -10.15 -3.97
CA ARG A 550 -31.96 -9.60 -2.67
C ARG A 550 -31.64 -10.66 -1.63
N GLU A 551 -32.42 -11.73 -1.55
CA GLU A 551 -32.20 -12.80 -0.58
C GLU A 551 -30.87 -13.53 -0.83
N ARG A 552 -30.58 -13.85 -2.10
CA ARG A 552 -29.33 -14.47 -2.53
C ARG A 552 -28.15 -13.56 -2.22
N ARG A 553 -28.23 -12.28 -2.59
CA ARG A 553 -27.16 -11.29 -2.31
C ARG A 553 -26.91 -11.10 -0.81
N ILE A 554 -27.95 -11.04 0.03
CA ILE A 554 -27.78 -11.00 1.49
C ILE A 554 -27.12 -12.28 2.01
N THR A 555 -27.46 -13.44 1.45
CA THR A 555 -26.87 -14.72 1.84
C THR A 555 -25.39 -14.76 1.48
N HIS A 556 -25.03 -14.30 0.28
CA HIS A 556 -23.66 -14.13 -0.18
C HIS A 556 -22.86 -13.16 0.72
N ALA A 557 -23.41 -11.98 1.01
CA ALA A 557 -22.82 -11.01 1.93
C ALA A 557 -22.58 -11.60 3.33
N THR A 558 -23.53 -12.41 3.81
CA THR A 558 -23.41 -13.10 5.09
C THR A 558 -22.33 -14.19 5.06
N ALA A 559 -22.18 -14.91 3.95
CA ALA A 559 -21.12 -15.89 3.75
C ALA A 559 -19.73 -15.23 3.69
N ALA A 560 -19.57 -14.16 2.93
CA ALA A 560 -18.34 -13.38 2.90
C ALA A 560 -18.02 -12.83 4.31
N GLY A 561 -19.01 -12.24 4.98
CA GLY A 561 -18.88 -11.73 6.35
C GLY A 561 -18.49 -12.81 7.36
N LEU A 562 -19.04 -14.02 7.25
CA LEU A 562 -18.63 -15.19 8.04
C LEU A 562 -17.14 -15.47 7.88
N LEU A 563 -16.63 -15.53 6.64
CA LEU A 563 -15.21 -15.79 6.36
C LEU A 563 -14.31 -14.69 6.92
N ALA A 564 -14.73 -13.43 6.80
CA ALA A 564 -14.01 -12.30 7.36
C ALA A 564 -13.97 -12.31 8.89
N PHE A 565 -15.09 -12.63 9.57
CA PHE A 565 -15.09 -12.79 11.03
C PHE A 565 -14.26 -13.99 11.48
N ALA A 566 -14.36 -15.11 10.77
CA ALA A 566 -13.60 -16.33 11.05
C ALA A 566 -12.09 -16.12 10.87
N SER A 567 -11.67 -15.25 9.95
CA SER A 567 -10.28 -14.85 9.72
C SER A 567 -9.61 -14.20 10.94
N THR A 568 -10.39 -13.80 11.95
CA THR A 568 -9.87 -13.24 13.23
C THR A 568 -9.68 -14.28 14.34
N LEU A 569 -10.03 -15.55 14.10
CA LEU A 569 -10.09 -16.60 15.13
C LEU A 569 -8.88 -17.54 15.17
N GLU A 570 -8.02 -17.47 14.15
CA GLU A 570 -6.79 -18.27 14.00
C GLU A 570 -5.62 -17.35 13.64
#